data_AF-A0A935TR33-F1
#
_entry.id   AF-A0A935TR33-F1
#
_cell.length_a   1.000
_cell.length_b   1.000
_cell.length_c   1.000
_cell.angle_alpha   90.00
_cell.angle_beta   90.00
_cell.angle_gamma   90.00
#
_symmetry.space_group_name_H-M   'P 1'
#
loop_
_entity.id
_entity.type
_entity.pdbx_description
1 polymer ?
#
loop_
_entity_poly.entity_id
_entity_poly.type
_entity_poly.pdbx_seq_one_letter_code
_entity_poly.pdbx_strand_id
1 'polypeptide(L)'
;MPQQLHFSQYATNNQTVLERGLSSPLFKCLPGLDAPEFYIASQPLADAVNVALALGQPLLLTGEPGTGKTQLANSIAWQLNLPLYVFYTKTNTEARDLFYRYDSLGHFHDAQIKQANHQAPQAQQYIALEALGKAIANSQQERAVVLIDEIDKAPRDFPNDLLHELEAMEFRIRETAQTISVYEPHRPIIVITSNSEKNLPDAFLRRCVYYHIAFPDKKQLAEIVAKRIPLKANFTQGMVNAAIDHFMQIRESGMRKKPATAELLAWIHLLNEANIDLTQGIEPQIAQLRATYSILAKTHEDWELLHK
;
A
#
# COMPACT_ATOMS: atom_id res chain seq x y z
N MET A 1 38.57 -8.60 -23.22
CA MET A 1 37.41 -9.49 -23.30
C MET A 1 36.24 -8.80 -22.61
N PRO A 2 35.04 -8.70 -23.21
CA PRO A 2 33.89 -8.14 -22.51
C PRO A 2 33.57 -9.05 -21.32
N GLN A 3 33.46 -8.48 -20.12
CA GLN A 3 33.09 -9.21 -18.90
C GLN A 3 31.82 -10.01 -19.17
N GLN A 4 31.87 -11.34 -18.99
CA GLN A 4 30.67 -12.16 -18.98
C GLN A 4 29.82 -11.74 -17.79
N LEU A 5 28.60 -11.30 -18.08
CA LEU A 5 27.59 -11.06 -17.07
C LEU A 5 27.05 -12.42 -16.64
N HIS A 6 27.50 -12.94 -15.49
CA HIS A 6 27.00 -14.20 -14.94
C HIS A 6 25.81 -13.92 -14.00
N PHE A 7 24.62 -13.72 -14.56
CA PHE A 7 23.38 -13.64 -13.77
C PHE A 7 22.69 -15.00 -13.77
N SER A 8 22.44 -15.55 -12.59
CA SER A 8 21.70 -16.79 -12.39
C SER A 8 20.36 -16.51 -11.70
N GLN A 9 19.30 -17.24 -12.04
CA GLN A 9 18.04 -17.19 -11.30
C GLN A 9 18.01 -18.26 -10.22
N TYR A 10 17.55 -17.86 -9.03
CA TYR A 10 17.31 -18.80 -7.93
C TYR A 10 16.18 -19.80 -8.24
N ALA A 11 15.24 -19.44 -9.12
CA ALA A 11 14.14 -20.31 -9.54
C ALA A 11 14.56 -21.47 -10.47
N THR A 12 15.79 -21.45 -11.02
CA THR A 12 16.29 -22.41 -12.01
C THR A 12 17.48 -23.22 -11.51
N ASN A 13 17.61 -23.44 -10.19
CA ASN A 13 18.78 -24.10 -9.58
C ASN A 13 20.12 -23.43 -9.98
N ASN A 14 20.16 -22.09 -9.97
CA ASN A 14 21.32 -21.29 -10.36
C ASN A 14 21.77 -21.42 -11.84
N GLN A 15 20.92 -21.90 -12.76
CA GLN A 15 21.24 -21.84 -14.19
C GLN A 15 21.40 -20.38 -14.65
N THR A 16 22.41 -20.12 -15.50
CA THR A 16 22.67 -18.79 -16.09
C THR A 16 21.48 -18.36 -16.94
N VAL A 17 20.99 -17.14 -16.71
CA VAL A 17 19.74 -16.63 -17.31
C VAL A 17 19.97 -15.55 -18.35
N LEU A 18 21.09 -14.83 -18.26
CA LEU A 18 21.37 -13.69 -19.13
C LEU A 18 22.77 -13.81 -19.75
N GLU A 19 22.89 -14.61 -20.79
CA GLU A 19 23.99 -14.50 -21.75
C GLU A 19 23.59 -13.56 -22.88
N ARG A 20 24.56 -12.84 -23.47
CA ARG A 20 24.28 -12.01 -24.66
C ARG A 20 23.67 -12.89 -25.77
N GLY A 21 22.42 -12.62 -26.13
CA GLY A 21 21.69 -13.34 -27.18
C GLY A 21 20.57 -14.27 -26.67
N LEU A 22 20.43 -14.45 -25.34
CA LEU A 22 19.28 -15.15 -24.75
C LEU A 22 18.13 -14.18 -24.43
N SER A 23 16.90 -14.69 -24.46
CA SER A 23 15.71 -13.92 -24.09
C SER A 23 15.59 -13.82 -22.57
N SER A 24 15.21 -12.64 -22.06
CA SER A 24 14.89 -12.49 -20.64
C SER A 24 13.72 -13.41 -20.28
N PRO A 25 13.78 -14.11 -19.13
CA PRO A 25 12.62 -14.82 -18.62
C PRO A 25 11.48 -13.84 -18.37
N LEU A 26 10.25 -14.34 -18.51
CA LEU A 26 9.06 -13.57 -18.21
C LEU A 26 8.92 -13.33 -16.70
N PHE A 27 8.55 -12.11 -16.33
CA PHE A 27 8.14 -11.81 -14.97
C PHE A 27 6.82 -12.55 -14.67
N LYS A 28 6.82 -13.37 -13.62
CA LYS A 28 5.64 -14.07 -13.14
C LYS A 28 5.16 -13.42 -11.86
N CYS A 29 4.00 -12.77 -11.91
CA CYS A 29 3.35 -12.23 -10.72
C CYS A 29 2.90 -13.38 -9.80
N LEU A 30 2.99 -13.18 -8.49
CA LEU A 30 2.44 -14.09 -7.48
C LEU A 30 1.02 -13.63 -7.13
N PRO A 31 -0.04 -14.26 -7.68
CA PRO A 31 -1.40 -13.75 -7.59
C PRO A 31 -1.91 -13.63 -6.14
N GLY A 32 -1.45 -14.50 -5.23
CA GLY A 32 -1.86 -14.49 -3.82
C GLY A 32 -1.17 -13.43 -2.95
N LEU A 33 -0.11 -12.79 -3.43
CA LEU A 33 0.73 -11.93 -2.58
C LEU A 33 -0.04 -10.71 -2.08
N ASP A 34 -0.86 -10.10 -2.95
CA ASP A 34 -1.61 -8.88 -2.66
C ASP A 34 -3.13 -9.06 -2.71
N ALA A 35 -3.59 -10.30 -2.82
CA ALA A 35 -5.01 -10.63 -2.89
C ALA A 35 -5.77 -10.12 -1.64
N PRO A 36 -6.83 -9.31 -1.81
CA PRO A 36 -7.57 -8.71 -0.70
C PRO A 36 -8.35 -9.72 0.16
N GLU A 37 -8.76 -10.84 -0.41
CA GLU A 37 -9.44 -11.95 0.26
C GLU A 37 -8.55 -12.68 1.28
N PHE A 38 -7.22 -12.55 1.14
CA PHE A 38 -6.25 -13.15 2.05
C PHE A 38 -5.77 -12.18 3.14
N TYR A 39 -6.41 -11.02 3.28
CA TYR A 39 -6.14 -10.15 4.42
C TYR A 39 -6.60 -10.81 5.73
N ILE A 40 -5.76 -10.71 6.76
CA ILE A 40 -6.05 -11.28 8.08
C ILE A 40 -6.09 -10.11 9.07
N ALA A 41 -7.31 -9.71 9.45
CA ALA A 41 -7.51 -8.72 10.50
C ALA A 41 -7.48 -9.41 11.87
N SER A 42 -6.82 -8.79 12.85
CA SER A 42 -7.04 -9.16 14.25
C SER A 42 -8.45 -8.75 14.68
N GLN A 43 -8.99 -9.39 15.72
CA GLN A 43 -10.31 -9.03 16.24
C GLN A 43 -10.41 -7.54 16.61
N PRO A 44 -9.45 -6.92 17.32
CA PRO A 44 -9.53 -5.50 17.64
C PRO A 44 -9.48 -4.58 16.39
N LEU A 45 -8.78 -4.98 15.33
CA LEU A 45 -8.78 -4.25 14.07
C LEU A 45 -10.15 -4.33 13.38
N ALA A 46 -10.76 -5.53 13.36
CA ALA A 46 -12.11 -5.71 12.84
C ALA A 46 -13.13 -4.88 13.65
N ASP A 47 -13.00 -4.83 14.97
CA ASP A 47 -13.85 -4.00 15.83
C ASP A 47 -13.70 -2.51 15.50
N ALA A 48 -12.48 -2.02 15.28
CA ALA A 48 -12.23 -0.63 14.88
C ALA A 48 -12.88 -0.29 13.52
N VAL A 49 -12.81 -1.21 12.55
CA VAL A 49 -13.53 -1.08 11.27
C VAL A 49 -15.04 -1.00 11.52
N ASN A 50 -15.60 -1.90 12.33
CA ASN A 50 -17.02 -1.91 12.65
C ASN A 50 -17.49 -0.62 13.33
N VAL A 51 -16.69 -0.06 14.25
CA VAL A 51 -16.98 1.23 14.89
C VAL A 51 -16.98 2.35 13.84
N ALA A 52 -15.98 2.41 12.96
CA ALA A 52 -15.92 3.41 11.90
C ALA A 52 -17.13 3.33 10.95
N LEU A 53 -17.53 2.10 10.57
CA LEU A 53 -18.71 1.86 9.75
C LEU A 53 -20.01 2.28 10.42
N ALA A 54 -20.18 1.97 11.71
CA ALA A 54 -21.38 2.30 12.48
C ALA A 54 -21.54 3.81 12.73
N LEU A 55 -20.42 4.52 12.94
CA LEU A 55 -20.42 5.97 13.17
C LEU A 55 -20.37 6.79 11.87
N GLY A 56 -20.05 6.18 10.74
CA GLY A 56 -19.78 6.89 9.49
C GLY A 56 -18.55 7.81 9.59
N GLN A 57 -17.62 7.53 10.51
CA GLN A 57 -16.41 8.31 10.73
C GLN A 57 -15.22 7.73 9.94
N PRO A 58 -14.26 8.56 9.51
CA PRO A 58 -13.02 8.07 8.92
C PRO A 58 -12.24 7.15 9.87
N LEU A 59 -11.67 6.07 9.34
CA LEU A 59 -10.76 5.17 10.07
C LEU A 59 -9.31 5.57 9.80
N LEU A 60 -8.62 6.08 10.82
CA LEU A 60 -7.19 6.40 10.78
C LEU A 60 -6.37 5.21 11.28
N LEU A 61 -5.55 4.65 10.39
CA LEU A 61 -4.62 3.56 10.64
C LEU A 61 -3.20 4.08 10.75
N THR A 62 -2.55 3.75 11.85
CA THR A 62 -1.10 3.95 12.04
C THR A 62 -0.39 2.62 12.22
N GLY A 63 0.93 2.59 12.09
CA GLY A 63 1.72 1.37 12.23
C GLY A 63 2.99 1.44 11.40
N GLU A 64 3.91 0.52 11.65
CA GLU A 64 5.15 0.39 10.87
C GLU A 64 4.84 0.20 9.37
N PRO A 65 5.74 0.59 8.45
CA PRO A 65 5.63 0.23 7.04
C PRO A 65 5.43 -1.28 6.84
N GLY A 66 4.58 -1.67 5.90
CA GLY A 66 4.33 -3.08 5.57
C GLY A 66 3.53 -3.89 6.61
N THR A 67 2.84 -3.24 7.55
CA THR A 67 1.86 -3.86 8.48
C THR A 67 0.49 -4.12 7.86
N GLY A 68 0.27 -3.73 6.59
CA GLY A 68 -0.98 -4.00 5.87
C GLY A 68 -2.05 -2.91 5.98
N LYS A 69 -1.69 -1.66 6.33
CA LYS A 69 -2.63 -0.53 6.42
C LYS A 69 -3.40 -0.29 5.10
N THR A 70 -2.67 -0.13 3.99
CA THR A 70 -3.22 0.05 2.63
C THR A 70 -4.06 -1.16 2.22
N GLN A 71 -3.58 -2.38 2.52
CA GLN A 71 -4.28 -3.62 2.17
C GLN A 71 -5.59 -3.83 2.92
N LEU A 72 -5.77 -3.21 4.09
CA LEU A 72 -7.06 -3.25 4.79
C LEU A 72 -8.17 -2.61 3.96
N ALA A 73 -7.91 -1.46 3.32
CA ALA A 73 -8.91 -0.78 2.49
C ALA A 73 -9.31 -1.63 1.28
N ASN A 74 -8.34 -2.29 0.63
CA ASN A 74 -8.62 -3.26 -0.43
C ASN A 74 -9.50 -4.42 0.08
N SER A 75 -9.20 -4.94 1.27
CA SER A 75 -9.99 -6.02 1.86
C SER A 75 -11.42 -5.58 2.22
N ILE A 76 -11.60 -4.39 2.78
CA ILE A 76 -12.92 -3.84 3.09
C ILE A 76 -13.74 -3.67 1.81
N ALA A 77 -13.16 -3.08 0.75
CA ALA A 77 -13.82 -2.90 -0.53
C ALA A 77 -14.23 -4.24 -1.15
N TRP A 78 -13.35 -5.24 -1.10
CA TRP A 78 -13.63 -6.59 -1.58
C TRP A 78 -14.73 -7.28 -0.78
N GLN A 79 -14.65 -7.27 0.56
CA GLN A 79 -15.63 -7.93 1.44
C GLN A 79 -17.03 -7.33 1.33
N LEU A 80 -17.12 -6.01 1.12
CA LEU A 80 -18.39 -5.30 0.95
C LEU A 80 -18.84 -5.22 -0.50
N ASN A 81 -18.04 -5.72 -1.45
CA ASN A 81 -18.27 -5.63 -2.90
C ASN A 81 -18.55 -4.17 -3.34
N LEU A 82 -17.71 -3.24 -2.91
CA LEU A 82 -17.80 -1.81 -3.23
C LEU A 82 -16.60 -1.36 -4.08
N PRO A 83 -16.77 -0.34 -4.94
CA PRO A 83 -15.64 0.29 -5.61
C PRO A 83 -14.66 0.89 -4.59
N LEU A 84 -13.37 0.79 -4.91
CA LEU A 84 -12.29 1.44 -4.17
C LEU A 84 -11.71 2.59 -4.99
N TYR A 85 -11.68 3.78 -4.39
CA TYR A 85 -10.95 4.91 -4.92
C TYR A 85 -9.75 5.22 -4.02
N VAL A 86 -8.55 5.24 -4.62
CA VAL A 86 -7.30 5.46 -3.89
C VAL A 86 -6.74 6.83 -4.21
N PHE A 87 -6.37 7.56 -3.17
CA PHE A 87 -5.65 8.82 -3.24
C PHE A 87 -4.28 8.66 -2.57
N TYR A 88 -3.22 8.82 -3.35
CA TYR A 88 -1.84 8.78 -2.85
C TYR A 88 -1.37 10.18 -2.51
N THR A 89 -1.12 10.42 -1.22
CA THR A 89 -0.67 11.72 -0.73
C THR A 89 0.77 12.01 -1.16
N LYS A 90 1.02 13.24 -1.61
CA LYS A 90 2.35 13.73 -2.00
C LYS A 90 2.74 14.94 -1.17
N THR A 91 4.02 15.31 -1.22
CA THR A 91 4.56 16.45 -0.46
C THR A 91 4.02 17.81 -0.91
N ASN A 92 3.46 17.89 -2.12
CA ASN A 92 2.84 19.09 -2.69
C ASN A 92 1.32 18.96 -2.82
N THR A 93 0.70 17.99 -2.15
CA THR A 93 -0.74 17.78 -2.19
C THR A 93 -1.48 18.89 -1.45
N GLU A 94 -2.55 19.39 -2.06
CA GLU A 94 -3.52 20.31 -1.46
C GLU A 94 -4.86 19.61 -1.20
N ALA A 95 -5.67 20.13 -0.27
CA ALA A 95 -6.99 19.56 0.07
C ALA A 95 -7.88 19.35 -1.16
N ARG A 96 -7.85 20.28 -2.12
CA ARG A 96 -8.62 20.19 -3.38
C ARG A 96 -8.31 18.92 -4.18
N ASP A 97 -7.06 18.45 -4.14
CA ASP A 97 -6.60 17.33 -4.97
C ASP A 97 -7.28 16.02 -4.59
N LEU A 98 -7.79 15.91 -3.36
CA LEU A 98 -8.58 14.77 -2.92
C LEU A 98 -9.94 14.68 -3.64
N PHE A 99 -10.43 15.82 -4.13
CA PHE A 99 -11.75 15.96 -4.75
C PHE A 99 -11.68 16.09 -6.27
N TYR A 100 -10.80 16.96 -6.79
CA TYR A 100 -10.67 17.17 -8.22
C TYR A 100 -9.34 17.83 -8.62
N ARG A 101 -8.98 17.68 -9.90
CA ARG A 101 -7.93 18.44 -10.57
C ARG A 101 -8.53 19.30 -11.67
N TYR A 102 -7.90 20.44 -11.91
CA TYR A 102 -8.27 21.35 -12.98
C TYR A 102 -7.08 21.61 -13.91
N ASP A 103 -7.24 21.26 -15.19
CA ASP A 103 -6.24 21.52 -16.24
C ASP A 103 -6.36 22.97 -16.75
N SER A 104 -5.80 23.90 -15.98
CA SER A 104 -5.81 25.32 -16.31
C SER A 104 -5.01 25.64 -17.58
N LEU A 105 -3.96 24.87 -17.89
CA LEU A 105 -3.12 25.07 -19.07
C LEU A 105 -3.85 24.64 -20.34
N GLY A 106 -4.45 23.45 -20.33
CA GLY A 106 -5.30 22.98 -21.42
C GLY A 106 -6.48 23.92 -21.67
N HIS A 107 -7.13 24.38 -20.59
CA HIS A 107 -8.24 25.32 -20.71
C HIS A 107 -7.81 26.65 -21.33
N PHE A 108 -6.68 27.22 -20.89
CA PHE A 108 -6.14 28.46 -21.43
C PHE A 108 -5.73 28.33 -22.91
N HIS A 109 -5.05 27.24 -23.27
CA HIS A 109 -4.63 26.98 -24.64
C HIS A 109 -5.85 26.87 -25.59
N ASP A 110 -6.86 26.11 -25.19
CA ASP A 110 -8.10 25.98 -25.96
C ASP A 110 -8.88 27.29 -26.04
N ALA A 111 -8.85 28.11 -24.99
CA ALA A 111 -9.50 29.42 -24.99
C ALA A 111 -8.85 30.37 -26.02
N GLN A 112 -7.52 30.31 -26.19
CA GLN A 112 -6.83 31.09 -27.22
C GLN A 112 -7.13 30.58 -28.64
N ILE A 113 -7.15 29.27 -28.86
CA ILE A 113 -7.42 28.70 -30.20
C ILE A 113 -8.88 28.92 -30.60
N LYS A 114 -9.83 28.64 -29.70
CA LYS A 114 -11.27 28.66 -30.00
C LYS A 114 -11.88 30.07 -29.94
N GLN A 115 -11.13 31.09 -29.51
CA GLN A 115 -11.49 32.50 -29.69
C GLN A 115 -11.73 32.85 -31.17
N ALA A 116 -11.05 32.16 -32.10
CA ALA A 116 -11.29 32.34 -33.54
C ALA A 116 -12.68 31.85 -34.01
N ASN A 117 -13.32 30.95 -33.27
CA ASN A 117 -14.60 30.30 -33.62
C ASN A 117 -15.78 30.73 -32.73
N HIS A 118 -15.65 31.79 -31.92
CA HIS A 118 -16.69 32.33 -31.02
C HIS A 118 -17.28 31.32 -30.01
N GLN A 119 -16.58 30.22 -29.71
CA GLN A 119 -16.98 29.26 -28.68
C GLN A 119 -15.90 29.17 -27.61
N ALA A 120 -16.10 29.86 -26.49
CA ALA A 120 -15.22 29.71 -25.34
C ALA A 120 -15.37 28.28 -24.77
N PRO A 121 -14.27 27.56 -24.51
CA PRO A 121 -14.32 26.27 -23.84
C PRO A 121 -14.95 26.40 -22.44
N GLN A 122 -15.68 25.37 -22.01
CA GLN A 122 -16.32 25.37 -20.69
C GLN A 122 -15.38 24.75 -19.65
N ALA A 123 -15.22 25.40 -18.49
CA ALA A 123 -14.32 24.94 -17.43
C ALA A 123 -14.57 23.48 -16.99
N GLN A 124 -15.83 23.03 -17.02
CA GLN A 124 -16.23 21.66 -16.67
C GLN A 124 -15.45 20.58 -17.45
N GLN A 125 -15.05 20.87 -18.70
CA GLN A 125 -14.33 19.92 -19.57
C GLN A 125 -12.89 19.66 -19.11
N TYR A 126 -12.35 20.52 -18.23
CA TYR A 126 -10.98 20.44 -17.72
C TYR A 126 -10.95 20.02 -16.24
N ILE A 127 -12.09 19.61 -15.68
CA ILE A 127 -12.19 19.13 -14.31
C ILE A 127 -12.23 17.61 -14.33
N ALA A 128 -11.26 17.01 -13.65
CA ALA A 128 -11.22 15.56 -13.41
C ALA A 128 -11.44 15.31 -11.91
N LEU A 129 -12.52 14.61 -11.55
CA LEU A 129 -12.74 14.20 -10.17
C LEU A 129 -11.67 13.20 -9.73
N GLU A 130 -11.28 13.30 -8.47
CA GLU A 130 -10.31 12.44 -7.78
C GLU A 130 -10.99 11.67 -6.65
N ALA A 131 -10.26 10.80 -5.94
CA ALA A 131 -10.82 9.71 -5.14
C ALA A 131 -12.09 10.02 -4.32
N LEU A 132 -12.04 10.97 -3.38
CA LEU A 132 -13.21 11.32 -2.56
C LEU A 132 -14.25 12.08 -3.38
N GLY A 133 -13.82 12.92 -4.31
CA GLY A 133 -14.74 13.63 -5.21
C GLY A 133 -15.56 12.68 -6.10
N LYS A 134 -14.94 11.60 -6.62
CA LYS A 134 -15.63 10.51 -7.33
C LYS A 134 -16.63 9.81 -6.41
N ALA A 135 -16.21 9.46 -5.20
CA ALA A 135 -17.06 8.78 -4.22
C ALA A 135 -18.30 9.61 -3.86
N ILE A 136 -18.13 10.91 -3.62
CA ILE A 136 -19.22 11.83 -3.32
C ILE A 136 -20.12 12.01 -4.55
N ALA A 137 -19.55 12.28 -5.74
CA ALA A 137 -20.33 12.52 -6.95
C ALA A 137 -21.13 11.31 -7.42
N ASN A 138 -20.59 10.10 -7.25
CA ASN A 138 -21.23 8.85 -7.65
C ASN A 138 -22.12 8.23 -6.55
N SER A 139 -22.18 8.86 -5.37
CA SER A 139 -22.93 8.33 -4.21
C SER A 139 -24.42 8.10 -4.48
N GLN A 140 -25.02 8.74 -5.47
CA GLN A 140 -26.40 8.46 -5.89
C GLN A 140 -26.57 7.07 -6.51
N GLN A 141 -25.51 6.49 -7.09
CA GLN A 141 -25.53 5.19 -7.75
C GLN A 141 -25.08 4.08 -6.80
N GLU A 142 -23.94 4.27 -6.14
CA GLU A 142 -23.37 3.27 -5.23
C GLU A 142 -22.50 3.92 -4.15
N ARG A 143 -22.39 3.24 -3.00
CA ARG A 143 -21.43 3.59 -1.95
C ARG A 143 -20.02 3.16 -2.37
N ALA A 144 -18.99 3.85 -1.89
CA ALA A 144 -17.60 3.53 -2.20
C ALA A 144 -16.73 3.46 -0.93
N VAL A 145 -15.59 2.78 -1.05
CA VAL A 145 -14.47 2.89 -0.13
C VAL A 145 -13.47 3.89 -0.69
N VAL A 146 -12.96 4.80 0.15
CA VAL A 146 -11.93 5.76 -0.21
C VAL A 146 -10.72 5.53 0.67
N LEU A 147 -9.56 5.28 0.06
CA LEU A 147 -8.28 5.20 0.74
C LEU A 147 -7.50 6.51 0.54
N ILE A 148 -7.18 7.20 1.64
CA ILE A 148 -6.22 8.30 1.69
C ILE A 148 -4.91 7.74 2.23
N ASP A 149 -3.99 7.41 1.34
CA ASP A 149 -2.76 6.72 1.71
C ASP A 149 -1.66 7.71 2.10
N GLU A 150 -0.97 7.41 3.20
CA GLU A 150 0.18 8.13 3.74
C GLU A 150 -0.05 9.64 3.91
N ILE A 151 -1.14 10.00 4.61
CA ILE A 151 -1.58 11.39 4.82
C ILE A 151 -0.48 12.30 5.40
N ASP A 152 0.45 11.73 6.17
CA ASP A 152 1.58 12.43 6.78
C ASP A 152 2.65 12.89 5.79
N LYS A 153 2.60 12.46 4.52
CA LYS A 153 3.45 12.99 3.45
C LYS A 153 3.09 14.41 3.05
N ALA A 154 1.84 14.83 3.22
CA ALA A 154 1.37 16.16 2.87
C ALA A 154 2.02 17.29 3.71
N PRO A 155 1.85 18.55 3.31
CA PRO A 155 2.08 19.71 4.15
C PRO A 155 1.25 19.65 5.46
N ARG A 156 1.69 20.36 6.50
CA ARG A 156 1.06 20.33 7.83
C ARG A 156 -0.38 20.85 7.84
N ASP A 157 -0.71 21.74 6.92
CA ASP A 157 -2.03 22.38 6.84
C ASP A 157 -3.07 21.47 6.18
N PHE A 158 -2.63 20.51 5.34
CA PHE A 158 -3.50 19.63 4.56
C PHE A 158 -4.57 18.89 5.38
N PRO A 159 -4.27 18.22 6.52
CA PRO A 159 -5.31 17.55 7.30
C PRO A 159 -6.34 18.52 7.87
N ASN A 160 -5.93 19.73 8.26
CA ASN A 160 -6.85 20.73 8.79
C ASN A 160 -7.76 21.31 7.69
N ASP A 161 -7.20 21.48 6.49
CA ASP A 161 -7.92 21.97 5.31
C ASP A 161 -8.96 20.96 4.79
N LEU A 162 -8.95 19.71 5.27
CA LEU A 162 -9.94 18.68 4.91
C LEU A 162 -11.08 18.54 5.92
N LEU A 163 -11.00 19.17 7.10
CA LEU A 163 -11.92 18.88 8.20
C LEU A 163 -13.37 19.17 7.82
N HIS A 164 -13.60 20.30 7.15
CA HIS A 164 -14.94 20.73 6.77
C HIS A 164 -15.56 19.78 5.75
N GLU A 165 -14.82 19.43 4.70
CA GLU A 165 -15.28 18.57 3.61
C GLU A 165 -15.48 17.12 4.07
N LEU A 166 -14.66 16.61 5.00
CA LEU A 166 -14.84 15.27 5.58
C LEU A 166 -16.07 15.21 6.51
N GLU A 167 -16.36 16.29 7.23
CA GLU A 167 -17.56 16.40 8.06
C GLU A 167 -18.83 16.53 7.21
N ALA A 168 -18.84 17.48 6.28
CA ALA A 168 -20.00 17.80 5.43
C ALA A 168 -20.20 16.80 4.29
N MET A 169 -19.16 16.03 3.92
CA MET A 169 -19.14 15.18 2.72
C MET A 169 -19.61 15.92 1.47
N GLU A 170 -19.10 17.14 1.34
CA GLU A 170 -19.44 18.09 0.29
C GLU A 170 -18.17 18.81 -0.12
N PHE A 171 -18.06 19.11 -1.42
CA PHE A 171 -17.00 19.96 -1.93
C PHE A 171 -17.52 20.89 -3.02
N ARG A 172 -16.86 22.05 -3.15
CA ARG A 172 -17.17 23.04 -4.18
C ARG A 172 -16.08 23.09 -5.23
N ILE A 173 -16.47 22.90 -6.49
CA ILE A 173 -15.60 23.10 -7.64
C ILE A 173 -15.55 24.61 -7.90
N ARG A 174 -14.37 25.22 -7.69
CA ARG A 174 -14.20 26.67 -7.74
C ARG A 174 -14.50 27.24 -9.13
N GLU A 175 -14.03 26.54 -10.16
CA GLU A 175 -14.05 26.98 -11.56
C GLU A 175 -15.47 27.01 -12.16
N THR A 176 -16.39 26.21 -11.63
CA THR A 176 -17.79 26.13 -12.10
C THR A 176 -18.79 26.64 -11.07
N ALA A 177 -18.31 27.01 -9.87
CA ALA A 177 -19.11 27.32 -8.70
C ALA A 177 -20.08 26.20 -8.27
N GLN A 178 -19.95 25.00 -8.84
CA GLN A 178 -20.80 23.85 -8.53
C GLN A 178 -20.42 23.29 -7.16
N THR A 179 -21.43 23.02 -6.34
CA THR A 179 -21.28 22.31 -5.06
C THR A 179 -21.83 20.90 -5.25
N ILE A 180 -21.07 19.89 -4.81
CA ILE A 180 -21.43 18.48 -4.94
C ILE A 180 -21.44 17.89 -3.53
N SER A 181 -22.61 17.42 -3.11
CA SER A 181 -22.86 16.85 -1.79
C SER A 181 -23.17 15.37 -1.89
N VAL A 182 -22.85 14.61 -0.86
CA VAL A 182 -23.09 13.17 -0.81
C VAL A 182 -24.58 12.84 -0.68
N TYR A 183 -24.99 11.71 -1.25
CA TYR A 183 -26.21 11.04 -0.84
C TYR A 183 -25.97 10.30 0.47
N GLU A 184 -26.52 10.83 1.58
CA GLU A 184 -26.25 10.35 2.95
C GLU A 184 -26.29 8.82 3.13
N PRO A 185 -27.27 8.06 2.61
CA PRO A 185 -27.27 6.60 2.71
C PRO A 185 -26.03 5.90 2.10
N HIS A 186 -25.36 6.55 1.15
CA HIS A 186 -24.16 6.06 0.49
C HIS A 186 -22.90 6.86 0.87
N ARG A 187 -22.87 7.43 2.08
CA ARG A 187 -21.69 8.12 2.62
C ARG A 187 -20.43 7.23 2.51
N PRO A 188 -19.34 7.69 1.83
CA PRO A 188 -18.17 6.87 1.60
C PRO A 188 -17.53 6.32 2.89
N ILE A 189 -16.99 5.11 2.81
CA ILE A 189 -16.17 4.53 3.88
C ILE A 189 -14.76 5.04 3.69
N ILE A 190 -14.27 5.90 4.60
CA ILE A 190 -12.96 6.53 4.47
C ILE A 190 -11.95 5.79 5.34
N VAL A 191 -10.88 5.28 4.71
CA VAL A 191 -9.70 4.72 5.37
C VAL A 191 -8.53 5.65 5.12
N ILE A 192 -7.82 6.04 6.18
CA ILE A 192 -6.68 6.95 6.14
C ILE A 192 -5.48 6.23 6.72
N THR A 193 -4.34 6.24 6.05
CA THR A 193 -3.12 5.60 6.57
C THR A 193 -2.05 6.63 6.87
N SER A 194 -1.26 6.39 7.90
CA SER A 194 -0.07 7.17 8.24
C SER A 194 1.05 6.25 8.72
N ASN A 195 2.29 6.57 8.34
CA ASN A 195 3.48 5.89 8.85
C ASN A 195 4.00 6.56 10.15
N SER A 196 3.27 7.55 10.68
CA SER A 196 3.66 8.35 11.84
C SER A 196 5.00 9.08 11.64
N GLU A 197 5.33 9.45 10.39
CA GLU A 197 6.53 10.23 10.08
C GLU A 197 6.40 11.69 10.54
N LYS A 198 5.17 12.21 10.52
CA LYS A 198 4.80 13.52 11.04
C LYS A 198 3.54 13.40 11.91
N ASN A 199 3.49 14.18 12.98
CA ASN A 199 2.31 14.24 13.84
C ASN A 199 1.15 14.91 13.09
N LEU A 200 -0.02 14.27 13.13
CA LEU A 200 -1.27 14.85 12.66
C LEU A 200 -1.85 15.80 13.72
N PRO A 201 -2.54 16.89 13.32
CA PRO A 201 -3.16 17.81 14.27
C PRO A 201 -4.24 17.12 15.12
N ASP A 202 -4.32 17.47 16.42
CA ASP A 202 -5.34 16.92 17.33
C ASP A 202 -6.77 17.12 16.83
N ALA A 203 -7.05 18.24 16.16
CA ALA A 203 -8.36 18.52 15.59
C ALA A 203 -8.78 17.45 14.56
N PHE A 204 -7.83 16.95 13.78
CA PHE A 204 -8.05 15.88 12.81
C PHE A 204 -8.23 14.52 13.52
N LEU A 205 -7.38 14.22 14.50
CA LEU A 205 -7.45 12.97 15.27
C LEU A 205 -8.81 12.79 15.95
N ARG A 206 -9.38 13.86 16.54
CA ARG A 206 -10.69 13.82 17.22
C ARG A 206 -11.88 13.49 16.32
N ARG A 207 -11.71 13.53 14.99
CA ARG A 207 -12.75 13.22 14.00
C ARG A 207 -12.61 11.84 13.38
N CYS A 208 -11.56 11.12 13.74
CA CYS A 208 -11.28 9.80 13.21
C CYS A 208 -11.47 8.74 14.29
N VAL A 209 -12.00 7.58 13.89
CA VAL A 209 -11.77 6.34 14.64
C VAL A 209 -10.31 5.97 14.45
N TYR A 210 -9.57 5.77 15.53
CA TYR A 210 -8.13 5.51 15.47
C TYR A 210 -7.82 4.05 15.78
N TYR A 211 -6.90 3.46 15.02
CA TYR A 211 -6.30 2.17 15.35
C TYR A 211 -4.83 2.11 14.98
N HIS A 212 -4.01 1.51 15.85
CA HIS A 212 -2.60 1.24 15.60
C HIS A 212 -2.41 -0.24 15.24
N ILE A 213 -1.95 -0.52 14.02
CA ILE A 213 -1.62 -1.86 13.56
C ILE A 213 -0.20 -2.20 14.01
N ALA A 214 -0.11 -3.05 15.03
CA ALA A 214 1.15 -3.62 15.49
C ALA A 214 1.75 -4.55 14.43
N PHE A 215 3.09 -4.70 14.46
CA PHE A 215 3.76 -5.69 13.64
C PHE A 215 3.28 -7.11 14.03
N PRO A 216 2.97 -7.99 13.06
CA PRO A 216 2.42 -9.31 13.38
C PRO A 216 3.40 -10.18 14.17
N ASP A 217 2.88 -10.95 15.13
CA ASP A 217 3.66 -11.96 15.84
C ASP A 217 3.97 -13.18 14.96
N LYS A 218 4.81 -14.11 15.45
CA LYS A 218 5.21 -15.31 14.71
C LYS A 218 4.03 -16.14 14.22
N LYS A 219 2.97 -16.27 15.03
CA LYS A 219 1.78 -17.06 14.68
C LYS A 219 1.01 -16.37 13.55
N GLN A 220 0.81 -15.06 13.67
CA GLN A 220 0.16 -14.25 12.64
C GLN A 220 0.96 -14.27 11.33
N LEU A 221 2.29 -14.15 11.39
CA LEU A 221 3.15 -14.25 10.19
C LEU A 221 3.01 -15.61 9.51
N ALA A 222 2.97 -16.70 10.27
CA ALA A 222 2.79 -18.05 9.71
C ALA A 222 1.42 -18.20 9.02
N GLU A 223 0.36 -17.65 9.61
CA GLU A 223 -0.97 -17.62 9.00
C GLU A 223 -1.00 -16.77 7.71
N ILE A 224 -0.32 -15.62 7.71
CA ILE A 224 -0.21 -14.75 6.52
C ILE A 224 0.53 -15.48 5.40
N VAL A 225 1.65 -16.14 5.70
CA VAL A 225 2.43 -16.93 4.74
C VAL A 225 1.57 -18.04 4.13
N ALA A 226 0.87 -18.81 4.98
CA ALA A 226 0.06 -19.94 4.54
C ALA A 226 -1.07 -19.53 3.57
N LYS A 227 -1.65 -18.33 3.73
CA LYS A 227 -2.68 -17.83 2.81
C LYS A 227 -2.11 -17.21 1.54
N ARG A 228 -0.95 -16.55 1.61
CA ARG A 228 -0.43 -15.71 0.51
C ARG A 228 0.58 -16.42 -0.39
N ILE A 229 1.26 -17.45 0.10
CA ILE A 229 2.33 -18.12 -0.64
C ILE A 229 1.92 -19.56 -0.96
N PRO A 230 1.83 -19.94 -2.25
CA PRO A 230 1.68 -21.34 -2.64
C PRO A 230 3.01 -22.08 -2.45
N LEU A 231 3.15 -22.79 -1.33
CA LEU A 231 4.35 -23.56 -1.01
C LEU A 231 4.47 -24.83 -1.87
N LYS A 232 5.69 -25.20 -2.26
CA LYS A 232 5.99 -26.48 -2.93
C LYS A 232 5.79 -27.61 -1.92
N ALA A 233 5.44 -28.80 -2.42
CA ALA A 233 5.13 -29.97 -1.57
C ALA A 233 6.27 -30.37 -0.62
N ASN A 234 7.52 -30.08 -0.99
CA ASN A 234 8.70 -30.35 -0.18
C ASN A 234 9.09 -29.20 0.76
N PHE A 235 8.41 -28.05 0.73
CA PHE A 235 8.66 -26.93 1.64
C PHE A 235 7.67 -26.98 2.82
N THR A 236 8.14 -27.57 3.92
CA THR A 236 7.27 -27.93 5.06
C THR A 236 6.93 -26.73 5.95
N GLN A 237 5.88 -26.85 6.77
CA GLN A 237 5.56 -25.85 7.79
C GLN A 237 6.70 -25.63 8.80
N GLY A 238 7.51 -26.66 9.08
CA GLY A 238 8.70 -26.53 9.92
C GLY A 238 9.73 -25.57 9.31
N MET A 239 9.91 -25.61 7.99
CA MET A 239 10.81 -24.70 7.25
C MET A 239 10.29 -23.26 7.26
N VAL A 240 8.96 -23.07 7.10
CA VAL A 240 8.32 -21.76 7.25
C VAL A 240 8.55 -21.18 8.64
N ASN A 241 8.33 -21.97 9.68
CA ASN A 241 8.50 -21.53 11.07
C ASN A 241 9.97 -21.16 11.36
N ALA A 242 10.93 -21.98 10.90
CA ALA A 242 12.36 -21.69 11.04
C ALA A 242 12.76 -20.40 10.31
N ALA A 243 12.21 -20.15 9.12
CA ALA A 243 12.42 -18.89 8.40
C ALA A 243 11.83 -17.70 9.17
N ILE A 244 10.60 -17.81 9.70
CA ILE A 244 9.98 -16.76 10.52
C ILE A 244 10.80 -16.48 11.78
N ASP A 245 11.28 -17.53 12.46
CA ASP A 245 12.14 -17.39 13.64
C ASP A 245 13.41 -16.61 13.33
N HIS A 246 14.10 -16.98 12.24
CA HIS A 246 15.31 -16.28 11.78
C HIS A 246 15.01 -14.83 11.38
N PHE A 247 13.92 -14.60 10.66
CA PHE A 247 13.48 -13.26 10.28
C PHE A 247 13.20 -12.37 11.50
N MET A 248 12.57 -12.90 12.55
CA MET A 248 12.34 -12.16 13.79
C MET A 248 13.65 -11.84 14.51
N GLN A 249 14.60 -12.79 14.56
CA GLN A 249 15.95 -12.53 15.09
C GLN A 249 16.66 -11.42 14.31
N ILE A 250 16.55 -11.41 12.98
CA ILE A 250 17.06 -10.33 12.13
C ILE A 250 16.40 -8.99 12.49
N ARG A 251 15.08 -8.93 12.67
CA ARG A 251 14.39 -7.69 13.08
C ARG A 251 14.85 -7.15 14.43
N GLU A 252 15.32 -8.04 15.32
CA GLU A 252 15.79 -7.72 16.67
C GLU A 252 17.30 -7.46 16.77
N SER A 253 18.06 -7.65 15.68
CA SER A 253 19.54 -7.54 15.67
C SER A 253 20.09 -6.12 15.67
N GLY A 254 19.23 -5.11 15.79
CA GLY A 254 19.62 -3.69 15.73
C GLY A 254 19.61 -3.08 14.32
N MET A 255 18.93 -3.72 13.37
CA MET A 255 18.74 -3.19 12.01
C MET A 255 18.18 -1.77 12.03
N ARG A 256 18.74 -0.89 11.19
CA ARG A 256 18.27 0.48 11.03
C ARG A 256 16.90 0.54 10.36
N LYS A 257 16.71 -0.31 9.34
CA LYS A 257 15.42 -0.50 8.67
C LYS A 257 14.95 -1.93 8.87
N LYS A 258 14.08 -2.15 9.85
CA LYS A 258 13.50 -3.47 10.11
C LYS A 258 12.70 -3.94 8.89
N PRO A 259 12.96 -5.13 8.34
CA PRO A 259 12.26 -5.65 7.17
C PRO A 259 10.81 -5.95 7.55
N ALA A 260 9.85 -5.60 6.71
CA ALA A 260 8.43 -5.76 6.98
C ALA A 260 7.87 -7.10 6.47
N THR A 261 6.56 -7.29 6.62
CA THR A 261 5.85 -8.50 6.19
C THR A 261 6.03 -8.76 4.70
N ALA A 262 6.09 -7.72 3.86
CA ALA A 262 6.30 -7.85 2.42
C ALA A 262 7.69 -8.46 2.11
N GLU A 263 8.75 -8.01 2.80
CA GLU A 263 10.07 -8.62 2.68
C GLU A 263 10.08 -10.08 3.14
N LEU A 264 9.39 -10.41 4.25
CA LEU A 264 9.26 -11.80 4.70
C LEU A 264 8.62 -12.68 3.63
N LEU A 265 7.51 -12.23 3.03
CA LEU A 265 6.79 -13.02 2.03
C LEU A 265 7.65 -13.24 0.78
N ALA A 266 8.31 -12.19 0.29
CA ALA A 266 9.24 -12.31 -0.83
C ALA A 266 10.40 -13.25 -0.50
N TRP A 267 10.93 -13.17 0.72
CA TRP A 267 12.04 -14.01 1.15
C TRP A 267 11.64 -15.48 1.31
N ILE A 268 10.50 -15.78 1.95
CA ILE A 268 9.98 -17.16 2.05
C ILE A 268 9.68 -17.72 0.67
N HIS A 269 9.11 -16.93 -0.25
CA HIS A 269 8.90 -17.38 -1.61
C HIS A 269 10.23 -17.77 -2.28
N LEU A 270 11.28 -16.97 -2.09
CA LEU A 270 12.62 -17.29 -2.59
C LEU A 270 13.22 -18.56 -1.97
N LEU A 271 13.10 -18.73 -0.64
CA LEU A 271 13.56 -19.94 0.05
C LEU A 271 12.80 -21.19 -0.44
N ASN A 272 11.50 -21.07 -0.68
CA ASN A 272 10.66 -22.11 -1.25
C ASN A 272 11.08 -22.45 -2.70
N GLU A 273 11.41 -21.44 -3.51
CA GLU A 273 11.88 -21.68 -4.86
C GLU A 273 13.24 -22.38 -4.90
N ALA A 274 14.18 -21.96 -4.05
CA ALA A 274 15.53 -22.48 -3.94
C ALA A 274 15.65 -23.76 -3.06
N ASN A 275 14.56 -24.19 -2.42
CA ASN A 275 14.51 -25.31 -1.48
C ASN A 275 15.56 -25.22 -0.35
N ILE A 276 15.70 -24.03 0.23
CA ILE A 276 16.62 -23.76 1.34
C ILE A 276 15.92 -24.13 2.66
N ASP A 277 16.56 -24.98 3.47
CA ASP A 277 15.98 -25.58 4.68
C ASP A 277 16.68 -25.10 5.95
N LEU A 278 16.14 -24.06 6.58
CA LEU A 278 16.71 -23.52 7.82
C LEU A 278 16.55 -24.46 9.03
N THR A 279 15.76 -25.54 8.94
CA THR A 279 15.62 -26.51 10.05
C THR A 279 16.91 -27.31 10.27
N GLN A 280 17.79 -27.36 9.27
CA GLN A 280 19.11 -28.00 9.35
C GLN A 280 20.18 -27.09 9.97
N GLY A 281 19.80 -25.89 10.42
CA GLY A 281 20.71 -24.87 10.94
C GLY A 281 21.20 -23.90 9.87
N ILE A 282 21.74 -22.76 10.33
CA ILE A 282 22.18 -21.66 9.46
C ILE A 282 23.55 -21.93 8.85
N GLU A 283 24.50 -22.45 9.64
CA GLU A 283 25.90 -22.64 9.23
C GLU A 283 26.07 -23.46 7.94
N PRO A 284 25.37 -24.60 7.75
CA PRO A 284 25.53 -25.40 6.53
C PRO A 284 25.10 -24.67 5.25
N GLN A 285 24.24 -23.66 5.36
CA GLN A 285 23.60 -22.97 4.23
C GLN A 285 23.92 -21.47 4.20
N ILE A 286 24.88 -21.00 5.01
CA ILE A 286 25.12 -19.57 5.22
C ILE A 286 25.48 -18.82 3.95
N ALA A 287 26.23 -19.45 3.03
CA ALA A 287 26.57 -18.84 1.74
C ALA A 287 25.33 -18.61 0.86
N GLN A 288 24.40 -19.56 0.84
CA GLN A 288 23.14 -19.44 0.10
C GLN A 288 22.22 -18.41 0.76
N LEU A 289 22.11 -18.44 2.10
CA LEU A 289 21.30 -17.49 2.86
C LEU A 289 21.77 -16.05 2.69
N ARG A 290 23.09 -15.79 2.78
CA ARG A 290 23.67 -14.46 2.55
C ARG A 290 23.30 -13.89 1.18
N ALA A 291 23.25 -14.74 0.16
CA ALA A 291 22.85 -14.35 -1.18
C ALA A 291 21.38 -13.88 -1.28
N THR A 292 20.52 -14.31 -0.34
CA THR A 292 19.10 -13.93 -0.26
C THR A 292 18.82 -12.70 0.60
N TYR A 293 19.75 -12.30 1.48
CA TYR A 293 19.54 -11.20 2.43
C TYR A 293 19.42 -9.81 1.80
N SER A 294 19.72 -9.68 0.51
CA SER A 294 19.43 -8.46 -0.26
C SER A 294 17.93 -8.06 -0.22
N ILE A 295 17.03 -9.02 0.04
CA ILE A 295 15.60 -8.74 0.25
C ILE A 295 15.38 -8.08 1.61
N LEU A 296 16.11 -8.48 2.65
CA LEU A 296 15.92 -8.06 4.04
C LEU A 296 16.71 -6.79 4.40
N ALA A 297 17.93 -6.63 3.87
CA ALA A 297 18.78 -5.46 4.13
C ALA A 297 18.43 -4.29 3.19
N LYS A 298 18.12 -3.12 3.77
CA LYS A 298 17.76 -1.90 3.01
C LYS A 298 18.83 -0.80 3.07
N THR A 299 19.91 -1.03 3.79
CA THR A 299 21.06 -0.12 3.90
C THR A 299 22.36 -0.93 3.84
N HIS A 300 23.48 -0.26 3.57
CA HIS A 300 24.79 -0.92 3.61
C HIS A 300 25.12 -1.44 5.02
N GLU A 301 24.76 -0.67 6.05
CA GLU A 301 24.91 -1.04 7.46
C GLU A 301 24.13 -2.33 7.79
N ASP A 302 22.86 -2.42 7.38
CA ASP A 302 22.04 -3.63 7.54
C ASP A 302 22.63 -4.81 6.76
N TRP A 303 23.16 -4.57 5.56
CA TRP A 303 23.80 -5.60 4.76
C TRP A 303 25.05 -6.16 5.45
N GLU A 304 25.93 -5.29 5.93
CA GLU A 304 27.13 -5.71 6.69
C GLU A 304 26.76 -6.49 7.95
N LEU A 305 25.73 -6.05 8.68
CA LEU A 305 25.24 -6.73 9.87
C LEU A 305 24.84 -8.19 9.59
N LEU A 306 24.17 -8.45 8.47
CA LEU A 306 23.74 -9.79 8.07
C LEU A 306 24.86 -10.66 7.45
N HIS A 307 25.99 -10.06 7.10
CA HIS A 307 27.13 -10.73 6.46
C HIS A 307 28.35 -10.92 7.38
N LYS A 308 28.26 -10.45 8.63
CA LYS A 308 29.16 -10.88 9.71
C LYS A 308 28.93 -12.36 10.02
#